data_AF-A0A1J0WK02-F1
#
_entry.id   AF-A0A1J0WK02-F1
#
_cell.length_a   1.000
_cell.length_b   1.000
_cell.length_c   1.000
_cell.angle_alpha   90.00
_cell.angle_beta   90.00
_cell.angle_gamma   90.00
#
_symmetry.space_group_name_H-M   'P 1'
#
loop_
_entity.id
_entity.type
_entity.pdbx_description
1 polymer ?
#
loop_
_entity_poly.entity_id
_entity_poly.type
_entity_poly.pdbx_seq_one_letter_code
_entity_poly.pdbx_strand_id
1 'polypeptide(L)'
;MLKAIQKTCIAAIAVTAVSLPLHQASAGSYSGPVKMAVRNDINNTGGVNVPRGYYPPAGSCRLWYPDRAATAQPAIGSCNVDVPLGAVLLLG
;
A
#
# COMPACT_ATOMS: atom_id res chain seq x y z
N MET A 1 -47.03 -10.33 -53.04
CA MET A 1 -45.61 -10.24 -53.48
C MET A 1 -44.73 -10.35 -52.24
N LEU A 2 -44.21 -11.55 -51.94
CA LEU A 2 -43.33 -11.78 -50.80
C LEU A 2 -41.91 -11.30 -51.16
N LYS A 3 -41.34 -10.40 -50.34
CA LYS A 3 -39.91 -10.05 -50.39
C LYS A 3 -39.23 -10.66 -49.17
N ALA A 4 -38.45 -11.70 -49.43
CA ALA A 4 -37.49 -12.27 -48.50
C ALA A 4 -36.39 -11.24 -48.23
N ILE A 5 -36.16 -10.90 -46.96
CA ILE A 5 -34.98 -10.13 -46.54
C ILE A 5 -34.12 -11.08 -45.72
N GLN A 6 -33.20 -11.69 -46.44
CA GLN A 6 -32.03 -12.40 -45.97
C GLN A 6 -30.93 -11.36 -45.63
N LYS A 7 -30.04 -11.73 -44.67
CA LYS A 7 -28.90 -10.98 -44.09
C LYS A 7 -29.28 -10.38 -42.73
N THR A 8 -28.59 -10.62 -41.62
CA THR A 8 -27.20 -11.07 -41.42
C THR A 8 -27.09 -11.51 -39.96
N CYS A 9 -26.41 -12.62 -39.69
CA CYS A 9 -26.05 -13.02 -38.33
C CYS A 9 -25.09 -11.99 -37.73
N ILE A 10 -25.59 -11.10 -36.87
CA ILE A 10 -24.72 -10.31 -35.99
C ILE A 10 -24.47 -11.21 -34.78
N ALA A 11 -23.37 -11.96 -34.83
CA ALA A 11 -22.81 -12.55 -33.63
C ALA A 11 -22.38 -11.39 -32.73
N ALA A 12 -23.17 -11.12 -31.70
CA ALA A 12 -22.77 -10.21 -30.64
C ALA A 12 -21.55 -10.83 -29.96
N ILE A 13 -20.36 -10.32 -30.27
CA ILE A 13 -19.16 -10.59 -29.49
C ILE A 13 -19.41 -9.89 -28.16
N ALA A 14 -19.90 -10.65 -27.18
CA ALA A 14 -19.90 -10.23 -25.80
C ALA A 14 -18.43 -10.05 -25.42
N VAL A 15 -17.94 -8.81 -25.51
CA VAL A 15 -16.71 -8.41 -24.86
C VAL A 15 -17.00 -8.54 -23.37
N THR A 16 -16.70 -9.71 -22.82
CA THR A 16 -16.58 -9.87 -21.39
C THR A 16 -15.40 -9.02 -21.01
N ALA A 17 -15.67 -7.77 -20.65
CA ALA A 17 -14.76 -7.00 -19.84
C ALA A 17 -14.51 -7.88 -18.62
N VAL A 18 -13.34 -8.53 -18.59
CA VAL A 18 -12.86 -9.23 -17.42
C VAL A 18 -12.59 -8.11 -16.44
N SER A 19 -13.64 -7.79 -15.68
CA SER A 19 -13.58 -6.92 -14.52
C SER A 19 -12.63 -7.60 -13.56
N LEU A 20 -11.34 -7.31 -13.70
CA LEU A 20 -10.37 -7.63 -12.67
C LEU A 20 -10.90 -6.95 -11.41
N PRO A 21 -11.19 -7.71 -10.34
CA PRO A 21 -11.42 -7.07 -9.07
C PRO A 21 -10.13 -6.30 -8.77
N LEU A 22 -10.22 -4.97 -8.77
CA LEU A 22 -9.30 -4.16 -7.99
C LEU A 22 -9.43 -4.73 -6.58
N HIS A 23 -8.50 -5.61 -6.22
CA HIS A 23 -8.28 -5.92 -4.82
C HIS A 23 -7.98 -4.56 -4.23
N GLN A 24 -8.94 -4.03 -3.49
CA GLN A 24 -8.64 -3.02 -2.49
C GLN A 24 -7.54 -3.69 -1.68
N ALA A 25 -6.30 -3.28 -1.91
CA ALA A 25 -5.28 -3.38 -0.90
C ALA A 25 -5.85 -2.54 0.22
N SER A 26 -6.67 -3.16 1.06
CA SER A 26 -6.91 -2.64 2.38
C SER A 26 -5.51 -2.39 2.90
N ALA A 27 -5.23 -1.14 3.24
CA ALA A 27 -4.21 -0.86 4.22
C ALA A 27 -4.66 -1.66 5.44
N GLY A 28 -4.28 -2.95 5.47
CA GLY A 28 -4.57 -3.82 6.57
C GLY A 28 -3.89 -3.13 7.73
N SER A 29 -4.69 -2.57 8.62
CA SER A 29 -4.29 -2.19 9.97
C SER A 29 -3.87 -3.47 10.67
N TYR A 30 -2.70 -3.99 10.29
CA TYR A 30 -2.08 -5.10 10.96
C TYR A 30 -1.48 -4.52 12.23
N SER A 31 -2.23 -4.67 13.31
CA SER A 31 -1.78 -4.49 14.69
C SER A 31 -0.84 -5.65 15.06
N GLY A 32 0.32 -5.70 14.41
CA GLY A 32 1.49 -6.43 14.89
C GLY A 32 2.51 -5.38 15.33
N PRO A 33 3.21 -5.53 16.46
CA PRO A 33 4.06 -4.46 16.97
C PRO A 33 5.31 -4.39 16.12
N VAL A 34 5.31 -3.59 15.05
CA VAL A 34 6.57 -2.99 14.62
C VAL A 34 7.09 -2.24 15.83
N LYS A 35 8.28 -2.60 16.32
CA LYS A 35 8.81 -1.99 17.53
C LYS A 35 9.25 -0.58 17.17
N MET A 36 8.58 0.42 17.71
CA MET A 36 9.02 1.80 17.55
C MET A 36 10.11 2.08 18.59
N ALA A 37 11.28 2.53 18.13
CA ALA A 37 12.39 2.90 19.01
C ALA A 37 12.33 4.38 19.40
N VAL A 38 11.96 5.26 18.45
CA VAL A 38 11.92 6.72 18.63
C VAL A 38 10.76 7.29 17.82
N ARG A 39 10.03 8.26 18.40
CA ARG A 39 9.01 9.07 17.71
C ARG A 39 9.43 10.54 17.69
N ASN A 40 9.48 11.13 16.50
CA ASN A 40 9.63 12.58 16.29
C ASN A 40 8.47 13.13 15.44
N ASP A 41 7.32 12.49 15.52
CA ASP A 41 6.05 12.87 14.89
C ASP A 41 5.09 13.44 15.92
N ILE A 42 5.56 14.37 16.77
CA ILE A 42 4.87 14.85 17.98
C ILE A 42 3.44 15.39 17.75
N ASN A 43 3.10 15.82 16.54
CA ASN A 43 1.76 16.28 16.19
C ASN A 43 0.79 15.13 15.84
N ASN A 44 1.31 13.91 15.71
CA ASN A 44 0.56 12.69 15.45
C ASN A 44 0.33 11.93 16.76
N THR A 45 -0.82 12.18 17.38
CA THR A 45 -1.28 11.47 18.58
C THR A 45 -1.81 10.06 18.28
N GLY A 46 -1.89 9.68 17.01
CA GLY A 46 -2.40 8.40 16.55
C GLY A 46 -1.36 7.27 16.53
N GLY A 47 -1.85 6.06 16.22
CA GLY A 47 -0.99 4.93 15.87
C GLY A 47 -0.31 5.16 14.52
N VAL A 48 0.92 4.64 14.37
CA VAL A 48 1.60 4.61 13.06
C VAL A 48 1.18 3.33 12.35
N ASN A 49 0.50 3.46 11.22
CA ASN A 49 0.17 2.32 10.35
C ASN A 49 1.35 2.05 9.41
N VAL A 50 1.96 0.87 9.56
CA VAL A 50 3.03 0.39 8.70
C VAL A 50 2.57 -0.94 8.09
N PRO A 51 2.49 -1.08 6.76
CA PRO A 51 2.16 -2.35 6.14
C PRO A 51 3.28 -3.38 6.41
N ARG A 52 2.91 -4.64 6.66
CA ARG A 52 3.86 -5.70 7.08
C ARG A 52 5.07 -5.86 6.15
N GLY A 53 4.88 -5.74 4.84
CA GLY A 53 5.98 -5.87 3.86
C GLY A 53 7.02 -4.75 3.92
N TYR A 54 6.79 -3.72 4.75
CA TYR A 54 7.68 -2.57 4.92
C TYR A 54 8.44 -2.60 6.25
N TYR A 55 8.26 -3.64 7.08
CA TYR A 55 9.00 -3.76 8.33
C TYR A 55 10.49 -3.97 8.05
N PRO A 56 11.38 -3.31 8.80
CA PRO A 56 12.80 -3.66 8.76
C PRO A 56 13.00 -5.10 9.28
N PRO A 57 13.93 -5.88 8.71
CA PRO A 57 14.34 -7.17 9.28
C PRO A 57 15.08 -6.98 10.61
N ALA A 58 15.13 -8.07 11.39
CA ALA A 58 15.82 -8.11 12.68
C ALA A 58 17.25 -7.55 12.61
N GLY A 59 17.58 -6.64 13.53
CA GLY A 59 18.90 -5.99 13.59
C GLY A 59 19.07 -4.79 12.66
N SER A 60 18.03 -4.37 11.95
CA SER A 60 18.02 -3.16 11.13
C SER A 60 16.94 -2.18 11.57
N CYS A 61 17.06 -0.94 11.11
CA CYS A 61 16.08 0.10 11.38
C CYS A 61 15.55 0.74 10.09
N ARG A 62 14.39 1.38 10.20
CA ARG A 62 13.80 2.12 9.10
C ARG A 62 13.13 3.39 9.58
N LEU A 63 13.44 4.52 8.94
CA LEU A 63 12.67 5.75 9.10
C LEU A 63 11.32 5.60 8.40
N TRP A 64 10.26 5.98 9.10
CA TRP A 64 8.90 5.96 8.58
C TRP A 64 8.23 7.31 8.79
N TYR A 65 7.70 7.86 7.70
CA TYR A 65 6.94 9.11 7.70
C TYR A 65 5.45 8.79 7.53
N PRO A 66 4.59 9.01 8.53
CA PRO A 66 3.17 8.70 8.44
C PRO A 66 2.46 9.35 7.24
N ASP A 67 2.92 10.53 6.82
CA ASP A 67 2.31 11.30 5.73
C ASP A 67 2.79 10.89 4.33
N ARG A 68 3.65 9.87 4.22
CA ARG A 68 4.18 9.39 2.93
C ARG A 68 3.56 8.06 2.55
N ALA A 69 3.30 7.89 1.24
CA ALA A 69 2.98 6.60 0.66
C ALA A 69 4.11 5.59 0.94
N ALA A 70 3.77 4.32 1.11
CA ALA A 70 4.73 3.27 1.48
C ALA A 70 5.90 3.16 0.49
N THR A 71 5.66 3.33 -0.81
CA THR A 71 6.68 3.31 -1.88
C THR A 71 7.61 4.53 -1.88
N ALA A 72 7.20 5.63 -1.23
CA ALA A 72 7.99 6.85 -1.09
C ALA A 72 8.76 6.90 0.25
N GLN A 73 8.73 5.82 1.01
CA GLN A 73 9.45 5.72 2.27
C GLN A 73 10.94 5.51 2.01
N PRO A 74 11.82 6.00 2.89
CA PRO A 74 13.23 5.67 2.84
C PRO A 74 13.46 4.15 2.85
N ALA A 75 14.61 3.76 2.31
CA ALA A 75 15.11 2.40 2.42
C ALA A 75 15.43 2.03 3.89
N ILE A 76 15.55 0.74 4.15
CA ILE A 76 16.06 0.22 5.43
C ILE A 76 17.52 0.65 5.58
N GLY A 77 17.93 0.95 6.80
CA GLY A 77 19.28 1.42 7.11
C GLY A 77 19.72 1.17 8.55
N SER A 78 20.72 1.94 8.97
CA SER A 78 21.29 1.93 10.32
C SER A 78 20.27 2.41 11.37
N CYS A 79 20.41 1.93 12.59
CA CYS A 79 19.67 2.41 13.76
C CYS A 79 20.26 3.68 14.37
N ASN A 80 21.54 3.99 14.10
CA ASN A 80 22.18 5.21 14.57
C ASN A 80 21.99 6.32 13.53
N VAL A 81 20.84 6.98 13.59
CA VAL A 81 20.45 8.07 12.69
C VAL A 81 19.72 9.16 13.48
N ASP A 82 19.88 10.41 13.05
CA ASP A 82 19.01 11.48 13.51
C ASP A 82 17.59 11.26 12.96
N VAL A 83 16.59 11.20 13.85
CA VAL A 83 15.19 10.98 13.47
C VAL A 83 14.57 12.34 13.12
N PRO A 84 14.22 12.62 11.85
CA PRO A 84 13.74 13.94 11.45
C PRO A 84 12.33 14.22 11.98
N LEU A 85 11.95 15.49 12.01
CA LEU A 85 10.59 15.89 12.38
C LEU A 85 9.57 15.24 11.43
N GLY A 86 8.49 14.71 12.00
CA GLY A 86 7.46 13.97 11.27
C GLY A 86 7.82 12.51 10.97
N ALA A 87 8.94 12.00 11.50
CA ALA A 87 9.35 10.62 11.32
C ALA A 87 9.31 9.81 12.62
N VAL A 88 9.21 8.50 12.46
CA VAL A 88 9.44 7.51 13.52
C VAL A 88 10.55 6.55 13.10
N LEU A 89 11.31 6.05 14.07
CA LEU A 89 12.31 5.01 13.84
C LEU A 89 11.71 3.65 14.21
N LEU A 90 11.56 2.80 13.18
CA LEU A 90 11.12 1.42 13.33
C LEU A 90 12.32 0.52 13.57
N LEU A 91 12.18 -0.44 14.49
CA LEU A 91 13.14 -1.48 14.81
C LEU A 91 12.60 -2.83 14.33
N GLY A 92 13.45 -3.58 13.66
CA GLY A 92 13.18 -4.95 13.22
C GLY A 92 13.49 -6.00 14.27
#